data_AF-A0A1T1HDV6-F1
#
_entry.id   AF-A0A1T1HDV6-F1
#
_cell.length_a   1.000
_cell.length_b   1.000
_cell.length_c   1.000
_cell.angle_alpha   90.00
_cell.angle_beta   90.00
_cell.angle_gamma   90.00
#
_symmetry.space_group_name_H-M   'P 1'
#
loop_
_entity.id
_entity.type
_entity.pdbx_description
1 polymer ?
#
loop_
_entity_poly.entity_id
_entity_poly.type
_entity_poly.pdbx_seq_one_letter_code
_entity_poly.pdbx_strand_id
1 'polypeptide(L)' 'MYVCVCAGVTDVQIREAIAAGDHSLKALRDSLGIAHNCGMCVKDTRQIMDETLRINAAAYLATELVATHAAPQQQAA' A
#
# COMPACT_ATOMS: atom_id res chain seq x y z
N MET A 1 -13.90 6.00 -0.51
CA MET A 1 -14.21 7.40 -0.89
C MET A 1 -13.50 7.80 -2.18
N TYR A 2 -14.02 8.76 -2.95
CA TYR A 2 -13.25 9.37 -4.06
C TYR A 2 -12.17 10.28 -3.49
N VAL A 3 -10.93 10.05 -3.93
CA VAL A 3 -9.74 10.81 -3.51
C VAL A 3 -9.32 11.76 -4.63
N CYS A 4 -9.26 11.29 -5.88
CA CYS A 4 -9.04 12.15 -7.04
C CYS A 4 -10.30 12.25 -7.89
N VAL A 5 -11.06 13.35 -7.73
CA VAL A 5 -12.28 13.58 -8.50
C VAL A 5 -12.00 13.76 -9.99
N CYS A 6 -10.90 14.42 -10.36
CA CYS A 6 -10.54 14.63 -11.76
C CYS A 6 -10.31 13.33 -12.54
N ALA A 7 -9.78 12.30 -11.89
CA ALA A 7 -9.46 11.01 -12.50
C ALA A 7 -10.45 9.90 -12.09
N GLY A 8 -11.45 10.20 -11.26
CA GLY A 8 -12.40 9.20 -10.74
C GLY A 8 -11.73 8.11 -9.89
N VAL A 9 -10.67 8.45 -9.15
CA VAL A 9 -9.90 7.48 -8.36
C VAL A 9 -10.36 7.46 -6.90
N THR A 10 -10.57 6.27 -6.38
CA THR A 10 -10.96 6.00 -4.99
C THR A 10 -9.79 5.62 -4.09
N ASP A 11 -9.99 5.72 -2.78
CA ASP A 11 -9.07 5.22 -1.76
C ASP A 11 -8.75 3.73 -1.92
N VAL A 12 -9.76 2.89 -2.22
CA VAL A 12 -9.57 1.46 -2.45
C VAL A 12 -8.58 1.22 -3.59
N GLN A 13 -8.78 1.88 -4.74
CA GLN A 13 -7.86 1.76 -5.88
C GLN A 13 -6.44 2.23 -5.56
N ILE A 14 -6.29 3.26 -4.72
CA ILE A 14 -4.95 3.69 -4.24
C ILE A 14 -4.30 2.59 -3.40
N ARG A 15 -5.05 1.98 -2.46
CA ARG A 15 -4.53 0.89 -1.61
C ARG A 15 -4.20 -0.36 -2.43
N GLU A 16 -5.00 -0.69 -3.43
CA GLU A 16 -4.75 -1.79 -4.38
C GLU A 16 -3.47 -1.55 -5.20
N ALA A 17 -3.29 -0.34 -5.73
CA ALA A 17 -2.06 0.01 -6.46
C ALA A 17 -0.81 -0.07 -5.57
N ILE A 18 -0.91 0.37 -4.31
CA ILE A 18 0.17 0.21 -3.33
C ILE A 18 0.45 -1.27 -3.08
N ALA A 19 -0.57 -2.11 -2.90
CA ALA A 19 -0.39 -3.56 -2.74
C ALA A 19 0.24 -4.21 -3.98
N ALA A 20 0.03 -3.65 -5.17
CA ALA A 20 0.66 -4.06 -6.42
C ALA A 20 2.11 -3.55 -6.59
N GLY A 21 2.61 -2.70 -5.67
CA GLY A 21 4.00 -2.23 -5.66
C GLY A 21 4.19 -0.72 -5.91
N ASP A 22 3.11 0.06 -6.08
CA ASP A 22 3.21 1.50 -6.31
C ASP A 22 3.50 2.26 -5.00
N HIS A 23 4.75 2.22 -4.56
CA HIS A 23 5.19 2.79 -3.28
C HIS A 23 5.63 4.26 -3.36
N SER A 24 5.21 4.99 -4.40
CA SER A 24 5.51 6.42 -4.53
C SER A 24 4.38 7.18 -5.21
N LEU A 25 4.26 8.48 -4.90
CA LEU A 25 3.28 9.34 -5.56
C LEU A 25 3.48 9.40 -7.08
N LYS A 26 4.73 9.28 -7.56
CA LYS A 26 5.01 9.22 -9.00
C LYS A 26 4.44 7.93 -9.60
N ALA A 27 4.68 6.78 -8.97
CA ALA A 27 4.15 5.50 -9.43
C ALA A 27 2.61 5.53 -9.45
N LEU A 28 1.97 5.98 -8.37
CA LEU A 28 0.51 6.13 -8.30
C LEU A 28 -0.05 7.11 -9.35
N ARG A 29 0.65 8.20 -9.64
CA ARG A 29 0.26 9.11 -10.73
C ARG A 29 0.36 8.43 -12.08
N ASP A 30 1.44 7.71 -12.32
CA ASP A 30 1.68 7.06 -13.61
C ASP A 30 0.69 5.89 -13.84
N SER A 31 0.26 5.18 -12.80
CA SER A 31 -0.70 4.06 -12.88
C SER A 31 -2.16 4.46 -12.79
N LEU A 32 -2.53 5.41 -11.92
CA LEU A 32 -3.91 5.79 -11.66
C LEU A 32 -4.32 7.14 -12.27
N GLY A 33 -3.39 7.92 -12.82
CA GLY A 33 -3.67 9.24 -13.39
C GLY A 33 -3.97 10.33 -12.36
N ILE A 34 -3.73 10.07 -11.07
CA ILE A 34 -3.95 11.06 -10.00
C ILE A 34 -3.02 12.26 -10.15
N ALA A 35 -3.43 13.42 -9.62
CA ALA A 35 -2.63 14.65 -9.61
C ALA A 35 -2.15 15.15 -10.99
N HIS A 36 -2.76 14.70 -12.10
CA HIS A 36 -2.44 15.19 -13.44
C HIS A 36 -3.09 16.56 -13.75
N ASN A 37 -4.27 16.84 -13.18
CA ASN A 37 -5.04 18.06 -13.44
C ASN A 37 -4.87 19.11 -12.33
N CYS A 38 -5.70 19.05 -11.27
CA CYS A 38 -5.74 20.11 -10.24
C CYS A 38 -4.79 19.87 -9.05
N GLY A 39 -4.28 18.64 -8.86
CA GLY A 39 -3.37 18.28 -7.77
C GLY A 39 -3.97 18.27 -6.35
N MET A 40 -5.25 18.62 -6.16
CA MET A 40 -5.85 18.74 -4.83
C MET A 40 -5.84 17.43 -4.02
N CYS A 41 -5.87 16.29 -4.69
CA CYS A 41 -5.86 14.97 -4.06
C CYS A 41 -4.51 14.57 -3.44
N VAL A 42 -3.42 15.33 -3.69
CA VAL A 42 -2.05 14.93 -3.33
C VAL A 42 -1.89 14.73 -1.83
N LYS A 43 -2.46 15.61 -1.00
CA LYS A 43 -2.36 15.51 0.46
C LYS A 43 -3.02 14.22 0.97
N ASP A 44 -4.25 13.98 0.54
CA ASP A 44 -5.04 12.81 0.98
C ASP A 44 -4.44 11.51 0.45
N THR A 45 -3.96 11.52 -0.81
CA THR A 45 -3.24 10.38 -1.39
C THR A 45 -2.01 10.02 -0.57
N ARG A 46 -1.20 11.01 -0.16
CA ARG A 46 -0.01 10.77 0.67
C ARG A 46 -0.39 10.19 2.03
N GLN A 47 -1.44 10.70 2.66
CA GLN A 47 -1.92 10.16 3.93
C GLN A 47 -2.31 8.68 3.80
N ILE A 48 -3.08 8.33 2.77
CA ILE A 48 -3.47 6.93 2.50
C ILE A 48 -2.23 6.08 2.21
N MET A 49 -1.28 6.59 1.44
CA MET A 49 -0.05 5.89 1.09
C MET A 49 0.80 5.59 2.33
N ASP A 50 1.05 6.60 3.17
CA ASP A 50 1.84 6.45 4.39
C ASP A 50 1.16 5.51 5.39
N GLU A 51 -0.17 5.62 5.56
CA GLU A 51 -0.94 4.72 6.41
C GLU A 51 -0.87 3.27 5.89
N THR A 52 -1.07 3.06 4.60
CA THR A 52 -1.07 1.72 3.99
C THR A 52 0.30 1.07 4.07
N LEU A 53 1.37 1.81 3.76
CA LEU A 53 2.74 1.29 3.85
C LEU A 53 3.13 0.96 5.30
N ARG A 54 2.69 1.76 6.27
CA ARG A 54 2.90 1.45 7.70
C ARG A 54 2.15 0.19 8.13
N ILE A 55 0.88 0.04 7.72
CA ILE A 55 0.09 -1.16 8.02
C ILE A 55 0.73 -2.40 7.39
N ASN A 56 1.15 -2.31 6.12
CA ASN A 56 1.81 -3.41 5.43
C ASN A 56 3.11 -3.79 6.15
N ALA A 57 3.95 -2.82 6.53
CA ALA A 57 5.16 -3.07 7.29
C ALA A 57 4.89 -3.72 8.66
N ALA A 58 3.88 -3.23 9.39
CA ALA A 58 3.48 -3.82 10.68
C ALA A 58 2.94 -5.25 10.53
N ALA A 59 2.18 -5.52 9.47
CA ALA A 59 1.67 -6.86 9.17
C ALA A 59 2.83 -7.84 8.89
N TYR A 60 3.86 -7.43 8.14
CA TYR A 60 5.05 -8.26 7.92
C TYR A 60 5.77 -8.61 9.24
N LEU A 61 5.96 -7.64 10.15
CA LEU A 61 6.59 -7.87 11.45
C LEU A 61 5.78 -8.82 12.36
N ALA A 62 4.45 -8.71 12.34
CA ALA A 62 3.59 -9.64 13.07
C ALA A 62 3.68 -11.07 12.50
N THR A 63 3.95 -11.21 11.20
CA THR A 63 4.04 -12.52 10.53
C THR A 63 5.37 -13.23 10.81
N GLU A 64 6.48 -12.49 10.98
CA GLU A 64 7.78 -13.07 11.37
C GLU A 64 7.76 -13.74 12.75
N LEU A 65 6.88 -13.30 13.66
CA LEU A 65 6.64 -13.94 14.96
C LEU A 65 5.99 -15.33 14.83
N VAL A 66 5.21 -15.57 13.77
CA VAL A 66 4.62 -16.89 13.48
C VAL A 66 5.63 -17.80 12.78
N ALA A 67 6.51 -17.25 11.92
CA ALA A 67 7.51 -18.02 11.20
C ALA A 67 8.61 -18.62 12.11
N THR A 68 8.91 -17.98 13.26
CA THR A 68 9.90 -18.52 14.23
C THR A 68 9.40 -19.70 15.06
N HIS A 69 8.09 -20.01 15.04
CA HIS A 69 7.51 -21.18 15.73
C HIS A 69 7.05 -22.31 14.77
N ALA A 70 7.33 -22.19 13.48
CA ALA A 70 6.97 -23.19 12.46
C ALA A 70 8.19 -23.90 11.84
N ALA A 71 9.30 -24.03 12.58
CA ALA A 71 10.33 -24.99 12.23
C ALA A 71 9.85 -26.40 12.65
N PRO A 72 9.64 -27.35 11.72
CA PRO A 72 9.33 -28.71 12.11
C PRO A 72 10.52 -29.31 12.85
N GLN A 73 10.31 -29.62 14.13
CA GLN A 73 11.17 -30.55 14.84
C GLN A 73 10.94 -31.96 14.26
N GLN A 74 11.80 -32.41 13.34
CA GLN A 74 11.98 -33.85 13.11
C GLN A 74 13.38 -34.11 12.52
N GLN A 75 14.42 -34.32 13.34
CA GLN A 75 14.87 -35.57 13.99
C GLN A 75 15.54 -36.59 13.05
N ALA A 76 16.79 -36.91 13.44
CA ALA A 76 17.40 -38.23 13.43
C ALA A 76 17.58 -38.97 12.08
N ALA A 77 18.82 -38.94 11.58
CA ALA A 77 19.67 -40.13 11.44
C ALA A 77 21.14 -39.69 11.33
#